data_AF-A0A522VNL7-F1
#
_entry.id   AF-A0A522VNL7-F1
#
_cell.length_a   1.000
_cell.length_b   1.000
_cell.length_c   1.000
_cell.angle_alpha   90.00
_cell.angle_beta   90.00
_cell.angle_gamma   90.00
#
_symmetry.space_group_name_H-M   'P 1'
#
loop_
_entity.id
_entity.type
_entity.pdbx_description
1 polymer ?
#
loop_
_entity_poly.entity_id
_entity_poly.type
_entity_poly.pdbx_seq_one_letter_code
_entity_poly.pdbx_strand_id
1 'polypeptide(L)'
;MTFFDALETRAPGEREAQLMAALPAQVAHAQANAPGFARILAGVDAAAVNSRAALAKLPVTRKSDLGELQKALPPLGGLNATPLQGL
;
A
#
# COMPACT_ATOMS: atom_id res chain seq x y z
N MET A 1 6.43 22.02 -22.93
CA MET A 1 6.65 21.20 -21.72
C MET A 1 6.82 19.78 -22.21
N THR A 2 8.00 19.21 -22.01
CA THR A 2 8.33 17.85 -22.46
C THR A 2 7.98 16.88 -21.33
N PHE A 3 7.31 15.78 -21.66
CA PHE A 3 6.97 14.71 -20.71
C PHE A 3 7.89 13.51 -20.97
N PHE A 4 8.34 12.83 -19.92
CA PHE A 4 9.34 11.75 -20.02
C PHE A 4 8.71 10.35 -19.92
N ASP A 5 7.46 10.27 -19.49
CA ASP A 5 6.71 9.03 -19.32
C ASP A 5 5.23 9.19 -19.76
N ALA A 6 4.66 8.16 -20.39
CA ALA A 6 3.25 8.14 -20.81
C ALA A 6 2.27 8.27 -19.63
N LEU A 7 2.67 7.83 -18.44
CA LEU A 7 1.90 7.94 -17.20
C LEU A 7 1.74 9.39 -16.73
N GLU A 8 2.60 10.33 -17.18
CA GLU A 8 2.51 11.75 -16.87
C GLU A 8 1.32 12.41 -17.58
N THR A 9 1.06 12.03 -18.84
CA THR A 9 0.07 12.68 -19.72
C THR A 9 -1.24 11.93 -19.88
N ARG A 10 -1.33 10.68 -19.40
CA ARG A 10 -2.56 9.87 -19.49
C ARG A 10 -3.80 10.62 -18.98
N ALA A 11 -4.93 10.34 -19.61
CA ALA A 11 -6.21 10.96 -19.23
C ALA A 11 -6.58 10.62 -17.78
N PRO A 12 -7.20 11.54 -17.02
CA PRO A 12 -7.55 11.30 -15.62
C PRO A 12 -8.41 10.04 -15.39
N GLY A 13 -9.36 9.75 -16.29
CA GLY A 13 -10.20 8.55 -16.22
C GLY A 13 -9.41 7.25 -16.41
N GLU A 14 -8.47 7.24 -17.37
CA GLU A 14 -7.58 6.10 -17.60
C GLU A 14 -6.66 5.87 -16.39
N ARG A 15 -6.11 6.95 -15.82
CA ARG A 15 -5.32 6.91 -14.59
C ARG A 15 -6.10 6.26 -13.45
N GLU A 16 -7.34 6.67 -13.24
CA GLU A 16 -8.17 6.15 -12.16
C GLU A 16 -8.47 4.66 -12.35
N ALA A 17 -8.89 4.25 -13.55
CA ALA A 17 -9.16 2.85 -13.85
C ALA A 17 -7.93 1.95 -13.60
N GLN A 18 -6.75 2.37 -14.06
CA GLN A 18 -5.50 1.65 -13.85
C GLN A 18 -5.13 1.55 -12.36
N LEU A 19 -5.24 2.65 -11.60
CA LEU A 19 -4.94 2.65 -10.17
C LEU A 19 -5.90 1.75 -9.39
N MET A 20 -7.20 1.79 -9.70
CA MET A 20 -8.21 0.97 -9.03
C MET A 20 -8.09 -0.50 -9.38
N ALA A 21 -7.65 -0.84 -10.59
CA ALA A 21 -7.33 -2.20 -10.99
C ALA A 21 -6.08 -2.75 -10.28
N ALA A 22 -5.07 -1.92 -10.03
CA ALA A 22 -3.83 -2.31 -9.35
C ALA A 22 -3.98 -2.46 -7.82
N LEU A 23 -4.93 -1.72 -7.22
CA LEU A 23 -5.05 -1.58 -5.79
C LEU A 23 -5.28 -2.90 -5.02
N PRO A 24 -6.16 -3.83 -5.45
CA PRO A 24 -6.33 -5.12 -4.77
C PRO A 24 -5.04 -5.92 -4.64
N ALA A 25 -4.25 -5.96 -5.74
CA ALA A 25 -2.98 -6.68 -5.75
C ALA A 25 -1.96 -6.04 -4.79
N GLN A 26 -1.93 -4.71 -4.71
CA GLN A 26 -1.05 -4.01 -3.78
C GLN A 26 -1.41 -4.28 -2.31
N VAL A 27 -2.71 -4.29 -1.98
CA VAL A 27 -3.19 -4.60 -0.62
C VAL A 27 -2.85 -6.04 -0.25
N ALA A 28 -3.12 -6.99 -1.15
CA ALA A 28 -2.78 -8.40 -0.96
C ALA A 28 -1.27 -8.61 -0.79
N HIS A 29 -0.45 -7.93 -1.59
CA HIS A 29 1.01 -8.00 -1.47
C HIS A 29 1.48 -7.51 -0.09
N ALA A 30 0.94 -6.40 0.41
CA ALA A 30 1.25 -5.89 1.74
C ALA A 30 0.83 -6.86 2.86
N GLN A 31 -0.38 -7.44 2.77
CA GLN A 31 -0.86 -8.44 3.73
C GLN A 31 0.04 -9.69 3.76
N ALA A 32 0.52 -10.13 2.60
CA ALA A 32 1.32 -11.35 2.49
C ALA A 32 2.80 -11.17 2.86
N ASN A 33 3.39 -10.00 2.59
CA ASN A 33 4.85 -9.82 2.61
C ASN A 33 5.36 -8.84 3.66
N ALA A 34 4.48 -8.04 4.28
CA ALA A 34 4.85 -7.06 5.30
C ALA A 34 4.13 -7.36 6.63
N PRO A 35 4.78 -8.01 7.61
CA PRO A 35 4.15 -8.44 8.86
C PRO A 35 3.44 -7.33 9.67
N GLY A 36 3.90 -6.09 9.54
CA GLY A 36 3.24 -4.91 10.10
C GLY A 36 1.92 -4.60 9.39
N PHE A 37 1.92 -4.59 8.06
CA PHE A 37 0.70 -4.39 7.28
C PHE A 37 -0.26 -5.57 7.35
N ALA A 38 0.24 -6.81 7.46
CA ALA A 38 -0.58 -8.00 7.72
C ALA A 38 -1.46 -7.82 8.98
N ARG A 39 -0.89 -7.22 10.04
CA ARG A 39 -1.61 -6.91 11.28
C ARG A 39 -2.54 -5.71 11.14
N ILE A 40 -2.07 -4.61 10.53
CA ILE A 40 -2.87 -3.39 10.32
C ILE A 40 -4.09 -3.67 9.44
N LEU A 41 -3.92 -4.49 8.40
CA LEU A 41 -4.95 -4.84 7.42
C LEU A 41 -5.64 -6.17 7.74
N ALA A 42 -5.55 -6.66 8.99
CA ALA A 42 -6.22 -7.88 9.40
C ALA A 42 -7.74 -7.73 9.22
N GLY A 43 -8.37 -8.71 8.58
CA GLY A 43 -9.81 -8.69 8.29
C GLY A 43 -10.22 -7.84 7.07
N VAL A 44 -9.29 -7.19 6.39
CA VAL A 44 -9.56 -6.53 5.09
C VAL A 44 -9.58 -7.57 3.98
N ASP A 45 -10.66 -7.61 3.20
CA ASP A 45 -10.69 -8.32 1.91
C ASP A 45 -10.02 -7.45 0.84
N ALA A 46 -8.79 -7.83 0.45
CA ALA A 46 -8.03 -7.11 -0.56
C ALA A 46 -8.74 -7.05 -1.92
N ALA A 47 -9.46 -8.09 -2.32
CA ALA A 47 -10.15 -8.15 -3.62
C ALA A 47 -11.26 -7.09 -3.73
N ALA A 48 -11.88 -6.73 -2.61
CA ALA A 48 -12.90 -5.69 -2.52
C ALA A 48 -12.34 -4.26 -2.56
N VAL A 49 -11.02 -4.06 -2.44
CA VAL A 49 -10.38 -2.73 -2.45
C VAL A 49 -10.07 -2.28 -3.88
N ASN A 50 -11.11 -2.12 -4.69
CA ASN A 50 -11.02 -1.80 -6.13
C ASN A 50 -11.69 -0.46 -6.50
N SER A 51 -11.92 0.42 -5.51
CA SER A 51 -12.54 1.72 -5.72
C SER A 51 -12.06 2.73 -4.68
N ARG A 52 -12.23 4.03 -4.95
CA ARG A 52 -11.90 5.10 -3.98
C ARG A 52 -12.67 4.95 -2.67
N ALA A 53 -13.94 4.57 -2.77
CA ALA A 53 -14.79 4.36 -1.60
C ALA A 53 -14.32 3.18 -0.75
N ALA A 54 -13.84 2.10 -1.38
CA ALA A 54 -13.26 0.97 -0.66
C ALA A 54 -11.89 1.32 -0.05
N LEU A 55 -11.02 2.02 -0.80
CA LEU A 55 -9.73 2.52 -0.32
C LEU A 55 -9.88 3.39 0.93
N ALA A 56 -10.86 4.29 0.93
CA ALA A 56 -11.10 5.19 2.06
C ALA A 56 -11.52 4.47 3.37
N LYS A 57 -11.93 3.21 3.31
CA LYS A 57 -12.27 2.41 4.49
C LYS A 57 -11.06 1.73 5.13
N LEU A 58 -9.91 1.71 4.46
CA LEU A 58 -8.71 1.12 5.02
C LEU A 58 -8.24 1.91 6.25
N PRO A 59 -7.71 1.23 7.29
CA PRO A 59 -7.15 1.90 8.45
C PRO A 59 -5.95 2.79 8.05
N VAL A 60 -5.91 3.99 8.61
CA VAL A 60 -4.84 4.95 8.34
C VAL A 60 -3.65 4.68 9.26
N THR A 61 -2.50 4.32 8.66
CA THR A 61 -1.22 4.23 9.39
C THR A 61 -0.72 5.64 9.75
N ARG A 62 -0.64 5.96 11.05
CA ARG A 62 -0.21 7.30 11.50
C ARG A 62 1.29 7.33 11.80
N LYS A 63 1.90 8.51 11.59
CA LYS A 63 3.31 8.75 11.90
C LYS A 63 3.65 8.51 13.37
N SER A 64 2.75 8.86 14.29
CA SER A 64 2.90 8.65 15.73
C SER A 64 3.13 7.20 16.11
N ASP A 65 2.52 6.28 15.36
CA ASP A 65 2.50 4.85 15.69
C ASP A 65 3.75 4.13 15.17
N LEU A 66 4.48 4.76 14.23
CA LEU A 66 5.65 4.17 13.58
C LEU A 66 6.75 3.81 14.58
N GLY A 67 6.97 4.64 15.60
CA GLY A 67 7.98 4.37 16.62
C GLY A 67 7.68 3.09 17.40
N GLU A 68 6.42 2.88 17.80
CA GLU A 68 6.00 1.66 18.50
C GLU A 68 6.01 0.44 17.57
N LEU A 69 5.60 0.61 16.30
CA LEU A 69 5.68 -0.46 15.31
C LEU A 69 7.12 -0.93 15.09
N GLN A 70 8.08 0.00 14.97
CA GLN A 70 9.50 -0.31 14.82
C GLN A 70 10.12 -0.94 16.06
N LYS A 71 9.75 -0.48 17.28
CA LYS A 71 10.16 -1.15 18.52
C LYS A 71 9.65 -2.58 18.59
N ALA A 72 8.42 -2.82 18.14
CA ALA A 72 7.81 -4.15 18.14
C ALA A 72 8.44 -5.10 17.10
N LEU A 73 8.80 -4.61 15.91
CA LEU A 73 9.48 -5.38 14.85
C LEU A 73 10.62 -4.57 14.21
N PRO A 74 11.81 -4.55 14.81
CA PRO A 74 12.92 -3.77 14.28
C PRO A 74 13.42 -4.31 12.91
N PRO A 75 14.01 -3.46 12.05
CA PRO A 75 14.17 -2.01 12.21
C PRO A 75 13.02 -1.20 11.60
N LEU A 76 12.23 -1.78 10.68
CA LEU A 76 11.23 -1.05 9.88
C LEU A 76 9.78 -1.31 10.29
N GLY A 77 9.56 -1.95 11.44
CA GLY A 77 8.22 -2.25 11.97
C GLY A 77 7.49 -3.38 11.24
N GLY A 78 8.20 -4.12 10.39
CA GLY A 78 7.60 -5.07 9.44
C GLY A 78 6.71 -4.39 8.39
N LEU A 79 6.89 -3.09 8.15
CA LEU A 79 6.14 -2.34 7.13
C LEU A 79 6.76 -2.45 5.73
N ASN A 80 7.97 -3.00 5.63
CA ASN A 80 8.62 -3.34 4.37
C ASN A 80 8.11 -4.68 3.84
N ALA A 81 7.85 -4.74 2.53
CA ALA A 81 7.52 -5.99 1.80
C ALA A 81 8.74 -6.63 1.12
N THR A 82 9.93 -6.09 1.36
CA THR A 82 11.21 -6.57 0.81
C THR A 82 12.12 -7.05 1.95
N PRO A 83 13.00 -8.05 1.71
CA PRO A 83 14.00 -8.45 2.69
C PRO A 83 14.90 -7.27 3.10
N LEU A 84 15.34 -7.26 4.36
CA LEU A 84 16.29 -6.25 4.86
C LEU A 84 17.70 -6.42 4.31
N GLN A 85 17.99 -7.60 3.75
CA GLN A 85 19.28 -7.92 3.14
C GLN A 85 19.41 -7.13 1.83
N GLY A 86 20.41 -6.24 1.76
CA GLY A 86 20.69 -5.42 0.57
C GLY A 86 20.14 -3.99 0.60
N LEU A 87 19.65 -3.51 1.76
CA LEU A 87 19.39 -2.10 2.03
C LEU A 87 20.60 -1.40 2.66
#